data_AF-A0A454CVP5-F1
#
_entry.id   AF-A0A454CVP5-F1
#
_cell.length_a   1.000
_cell.length_b   1.000
_cell.length_c   1.000
_cell.angle_alpha   90.00
_cell.angle_beta   90.00
_cell.angle_gamma   90.00
#
_symmetry.space_group_name_H-M   'P 1'
#
loop_
_entity.id
_entity.type
_entity.pdbx_description
1 polymer ?
#
loop_
_entity_poly.entity_id
_entity_poly.type
_entity_poly.pdbx_seq_one_letter_code
_entity_poly.pdbx_strand_id
1 'polypeptide(L)' 'IILGACLLTSLVSFTSFAHPGRTASDGCHYCRTNCEKWGVPKNQRHCHFYNEPTEEEMLNSKVVKEYSDDEIT' A
#
# COMPACT_ATOMS: atom_id res chain seq x y z
N ILE A 1 -2.50 -11.57 -41.28
CA ILE A 1 -2.66 -12.35 -40.02
C ILE A 1 -2.05 -11.61 -38.83
N ILE A 2 -0.83 -11.06 -38.94
CA ILE A 2 -0.17 -10.34 -37.83
C ILE A 2 -0.91 -9.04 -37.41
N LEU A 3 -1.52 -8.29 -38.34
CA LEU A 3 -2.35 -7.11 -37.98
C LEU A 3 -3.63 -7.45 -37.19
N GLY A 4 -4.16 -8.67 -37.31
CA GLY A 4 -5.34 -9.10 -36.55
C GLY A 4 -5.01 -9.50 -35.11
N ALA A 5 -3.79 -10.01 -34.87
CA ALA A 5 -3.38 -10.49 -33.56
C ALA A 5 -3.14 -9.35 -32.55
N CYS A 6 -2.66 -8.18 -32.99
CA CYS A 6 -2.47 -7.02 -32.12
C CYS A 6 -3.79 -6.36 -31.66
N LEU A 7 -4.89 -6.55 -32.39
CA LEU A 7 -6.18 -5.97 -32.02
C LEU A 7 -6.91 -6.80 -30.93
N LEU A 8 -6.60 -8.09 -30.83
CA LEU A 8 -7.19 -8.98 -29.81
C LEU A 8 -6.56 -8.83 -28.41
N THR A 9 -5.34 -8.30 -28.29
CA THR A 9 -4.64 -8.18 -27.00
C THR A 9 -5.13 -7.02 -26.14
N SER A 10 -5.96 -6.11 -26.66
CA SER A 10 -6.43 -4.93 -25.91
C SER A 10 -7.64 -5.21 -24.99
N LEU A 11 -8.24 -6.40 -25.06
CA LEU A 11 -9.45 -6.75 -24.30
C LEU A 11 -9.18 -7.40 -22.93
N VAL A 12 -7.93 -7.70 -22.60
CA VAL A 12 -7.57 -8.26 -21.29
C VAL A 12 -7.52 -7.14 -20.24
N SER A 13 -8.64 -6.94 -19.56
CA SER A 13 -8.68 -6.11 -18.35
C SER A 13 -8.03 -6.88 -17.19
N PHE A 14 -6.88 -6.41 -16.71
CA PHE A 14 -6.26 -6.94 -15.51
C PHE A 14 -7.03 -6.44 -14.28
N THR A 15 -7.58 -7.36 -13.50
CA THR A 15 -8.18 -7.02 -12.21
C THR A 15 -7.08 -6.63 -11.22
N SER A 16 -6.98 -5.33 -10.90
CA SER A 16 -6.12 -4.85 -9.83
C SER A 16 -6.74 -5.18 -8.47
N PHE A 17 -6.06 -6.00 -7.68
CA PHE A 17 -6.48 -6.34 -6.31
C PHE A 17 -5.92 -5.29 -5.35
N ALA A 18 -6.44 -4.06 -5.42
CA ALA A 18 -6.15 -3.01 -4.45
C ALA A 18 -7.26 -2.96 -3.40
N HIS A 19 -6.89 -2.81 -2.13
CA HIS A 19 -7.88 -2.78 -1.07
C HIS A 19 -8.53 -1.41 -0.89
N PRO A 20 -9.80 -1.36 -0.49
CA PRO A 20 -10.48 -0.09 -0.27
C PRO A 20 -9.82 0.70 0.85
N GLY A 21 -9.35 1.90 0.52
CA GLY A 21 -8.74 2.83 1.48
C GLY A 21 -8.19 4.03 0.72
N ARG A 22 -8.58 5.25 1.08
CA ARG A 22 -7.97 6.45 0.52
C ARG A 22 -6.62 6.65 1.20
N THR A 23 -5.54 6.45 0.45
CA THR A 23 -4.20 6.91 0.85
C THR A 23 -4.22 8.43 0.97
N ALA A 24 -3.76 8.94 2.12
CA ALA A 24 -3.61 10.37 2.36
C ALA A 24 -2.42 10.93 1.57
N SER A 25 -2.27 12.25 1.57
CA SER A 25 -1.22 12.96 0.82
C SER A 25 0.21 12.60 1.25
N ASP A 26 0.35 12.00 2.43
CA ASP A 26 1.63 11.53 2.99
C ASP A 26 1.96 10.07 2.64
N GLY A 27 1.16 9.43 1.76
CA GLY A 27 1.36 8.04 1.37
C GLY A 27 0.81 7.02 2.37
N CYS A 28 0.14 7.46 3.44
CA CYS A 28 -0.36 6.59 4.50
C CYS A 28 -1.89 6.65 4.66
N HIS A 29 -2.49 5.67 5.31
CA HIS A 29 -3.92 5.68 5.67
C HIS A 29 -4.23 4.81 6.88
N TYR A 30 -5.36 5.07 7.53
CA TYR A 30 -5.89 4.16 8.55
C TYR A 30 -6.81 3.13 7.91
N CYS A 31 -6.52 1.85 8.12
CA CYS A 31 -7.42 0.79 7.67
C CYS A 31 -8.63 0.67 8.61
N ARG A 32 -9.84 0.77 8.04
CA ARG A 32 -11.10 0.73 8.83
C ARG A 32 -12.06 -0.37 8.41
N THR A 33 -11.99 -0.82 7.16
CA THR A 33 -12.95 -1.75 6.57
C THR A 33 -12.24 -2.89 5.88
N ASN A 34 -12.65 -4.13 6.15
CA ASN A 34 -12.14 -5.34 5.54
C ASN A 34 -10.63 -5.57 5.67
N CYS A 35 -9.96 -4.97 6.66
CA CYS A 35 -8.50 -5.03 6.85
C CYS A 35 -7.95 -6.46 6.89
N GLU A 36 -8.64 -7.35 7.60
CA GLU A 36 -8.27 -8.77 7.75
C GLU A 36 -8.24 -9.52 6.41
N LYS A 37 -9.11 -9.16 5.46
CA LYS A 37 -9.11 -9.75 4.11
C LYS A 37 -7.81 -9.48 3.36
N TRP A 38 -7.09 -8.44 3.76
CA TRP A 38 -5.84 -7.98 3.17
C TRP A 38 -4.64 -8.24 4.06
N GLY A 39 -4.81 -9.02 5.14
CA GLY A 39 -3.72 -9.44 6.02
C GLY A 39 -3.15 -8.33 6.91
N VAL A 40 -3.88 -7.23 7.11
CA VAL A 40 -3.41 -6.10 7.94
C VAL A 40 -4.35 -5.84 9.13
N PRO A 41 -3.83 -5.35 10.26
CA PRO A 41 -4.66 -5.04 11.43
C PRO A 41 -5.67 -3.93 11.19
N LYS A 42 -6.80 -3.98 11.91
CA LYS A 42 -7.82 -2.93 11.88
C LYS A 42 -7.42 -1.74 12.75
N ASN A 43 -7.83 -0.54 12.34
CA ASN A 43 -7.59 0.73 13.04
C ASN A 43 -6.12 1.13 13.22
N GLN A 44 -5.21 0.52 12.45
CA GLN A 44 -3.80 0.91 12.41
C GLN A 44 -3.49 1.75 11.16
N ARG A 45 -2.42 2.56 11.24
CA ARG A 45 -1.94 3.41 10.15
C ARG A 45 -0.93 2.65 9.30
N HIS A 46 -1.18 2.54 8.01
CA HIS A 46 -0.33 1.80 7.06
C HIS A 46 0.14 2.75 5.94
N CYS A 47 1.41 2.64 5.54
CA CYS A 47 2.01 3.47 4.49
C CYS A 47 2.40 2.65 3.27
N HIS A 48 2.17 3.19 2.07
CA HIS A 48 2.57 2.60 0.81
C HIS A 48 3.72 3.40 0.23
N PHE A 49 4.95 2.99 0.54
CA PHE A 49 6.15 3.50 -0.12
C PHE A 49 6.47 2.57 -1.30
N TYR A 50 6.55 3.13 -2.51
CA TYR A 50 6.78 2.36 -3.75
C TYR A 50 8.26 2.08 -4.02
N ASN A 51 9.14 2.74 -3.28
CA ASN A 51 10.54 2.39 -3.14
C ASN A 51 10.73 1.77 -1.76
N GLU A 52 11.68 0.84 -1.63
CA GLU A 52 12.18 0.45 -0.32
C GLU A 52 12.58 1.74 0.42
N PRO A 53 11.90 2.09 1.53
CA PRO A 53 12.20 3.33 2.23
C PRO A 53 13.64 3.24 2.71
N THR A 54 14.41 4.30 2.48
CA THR A 54 15.76 4.36 3.02
C THR A 54 15.71 4.32 4.54
N GLU A 55 16.79 3.85 5.18
CA GLU A 55 16.90 3.82 6.64
C GLU A 55 16.61 5.20 7.27
N GLU A 56 16.99 6.29 6.59
CA GLU A 56 16.69 7.67 7.03
C GLU A 56 15.19 8.00 6.96
N GLU A 57 14.51 7.57 5.91
CA GLU A 57 13.06 7.76 5.75
C GLU A 57 12.27 6.89 6.75
N MET A 58 12.77 5.70 7.07
CA MET A 58 12.23 4.88 8.15
C MET A 58 12.45 5.56 9.51
N LEU A 59 13.65 6.07 9.80
CA LEU A 59 13.94 6.74 11.06
C LEU A 59 13.14 8.03 11.25
N ASN A 60 12.84 8.75 10.17
CA ASN A 60 12.10 10.01 10.18
C ASN A 60 10.59 9.86 9.91
N SER A 61 10.14 8.66 9.54
CA SER A 61 8.73 8.33 9.42
C SER A 61 8.04 8.56 10.77
N LYS A 62 7.07 9.47 10.80
CA LYS A 62 6.22 9.69 11.97
C LYS A 62 5.50 8.39 12.39
N VAL A 63 5.25 7.46 11.45
CA VAL A 63 4.70 6.12 11.80
C VAL A 63 5.73 5.29 12.55
N VAL A 64 6.98 5.23 12.09
CA VAL A 64 7.99 4.44 12.79
C VAL A 64 8.26 5.05 14.16
N LYS A 65 8.50 6.36 14.28
CA LYS A 65 8.71 7.01 15.59
C LYS A 65 7.57 6.72 16.58
N GLU A 66 6.32 6.90 16.14
CA GLU A 66 5.15 6.68 17.00
C GLU A 66 4.95 5.22 17.43
N TYR A 67 5.56 4.23 16.75
CA TYR A 67 5.49 2.81 17.10
C TYR A 67 6.85 2.20 17.53
N SER A 68 7.97 2.91 17.39
CA SER A 68 9.31 2.50 17.86
C SER A 68 9.61 3.05 19.25
N ASP A 69 8.95 4.14 19.64
CA ASP A 69 9.15 4.77 20.95
C ASP A 69 8.50 3.95 22.10
N ASP A 70 7.76 2.89 21.77
CA ASP A 70 7.08 1.99 22.71
C ASP A 70 7.78 0.62 22.93
N GLU A 71 8.99 0.38 22.39
CA GLU A 71 9.76 -0.81 22.77
C GLU A 71 11.04 -0.47 23.56
N ILE A 72 11.11 -1.10 24.74
CA ILE A 72 12.24 -1.29 25.66
C ILE A 72 12.32 -0.31 26.85
N THR A 73 11.49 -0.56 27.85
CA THR A 73 11.96 -0.74 29.24
C THR A 73 12.00 -2.21 29.59
#